data_AF-A0A510DX27-F1
#
_entry.id   AF-A0A510DX27-F1
#
_cell.length_a   1.000
_cell.length_b   1.000
_cell.length_c   1.000
_cell.angle_alpha   90.00
_cell.angle_beta   90.00
_cell.angle_gamma   90.00
#
_symmetry.space_group_name_H-M   'P 1'
#
loop_
_entity.id
_entity.type
_entity.pdbx_description
1 polymer ?
#
loop_
_entity_poly.entity_id
_entity_poly.type
_entity_poly.pdbx_seq_one_letter_code
_entity_poly.pdbx_strand_id
1 'polypeptide(L)' 'MKIGSSDSLLALVNNYAKALRYVLFWLKENVPNPEEEGVLGKVHEELYDKIRSEHNLTSKIAEDCYRDALSVYKGLV' A
#
# COMPACT_ATOMS: atom_id res chain seq x y z
N MET A 1 27.31 8.29 -1.20
CA MET A 1 27.18 6.87 -0.79
C MET A 1 26.63 6.10 -1.98
N LYS A 2 27.44 5.26 -2.65
CA LYS A 2 26.95 4.36 -3.72
C LYS A 2 26.66 3.00 -3.08
N ILE A 3 25.45 2.84 -2.55
CA ILE A 3 24.97 1.53 -2.12
C ILE A 3 24.57 0.82 -3.41
N GLY A 4 25.32 -0.20 -3.84
CA GLY A 4 24.82 -1.11 -4.87
C GLY A 4 23.59 -1.79 -4.30
N SER A 5 22.40 -1.50 -4.83
CA SER A 5 21.19 -2.22 -4.43
C SER A 5 21.39 -3.68 -4.77
N SER A 6 21.16 -4.58 -3.80
CA SER A 6 21.00 -5.99 -4.14
C SER A 6 19.73 -6.15 -4.99
N ASP A 7 19.71 -7.16 -5.86
CA ASP A 7 18.54 -7.45 -6.70
C ASP A 7 17.28 -7.69 -5.85
N SER A 8 17.44 -8.26 -4.65
CA SER A 8 16.34 -8.46 -3.69
C SER A 8 15.75 -7.15 -3.16
N LEU A 9 16.59 -6.15 -2.87
CA LEU A 9 16.10 -4.85 -2.42
C LEU A 9 15.38 -4.11 -3.57
N LEU A 10 15.93 -4.19 -4.79
CA LEU A 10 15.30 -3.59 -5.96
C LEU A 10 13.93 -4.24 -6.24
N ALA A 11 13.83 -5.57 -6.14
CA ALA A 11 12.56 -6.29 -6.28
C ALA A 11 11.55 -5.85 -5.22
N LEU A 12 11.96 -5.74 -3.95
CA LEU A 12 11.10 -5.28 -2.86
C LEU A 12 10.57 -3.87 -3.13
N VAL A 13 11.44 -2.92 -3.47
CA VAL A 13 11.04 -1.52 -3.74
C VAL A 13 10.10 -1.44 -4.93
N ASN A 14 10.36 -2.19 -6.00
CA ASN A 14 9.49 -2.24 -7.17
C ASN A 14 8.11 -2.82 -6.85
N ASN A 15 8.07 -3.89 -6.08
CA ASN A 15 6.82 -4.52 -5.66
C ASN A 15 6.01 -3.59 -4.75
N TYR A 16 6.67 -2.95 -3.79
CA TYR A 16 6.06 -1.99 -2.88
C TYR A 16 5.52 -0.77 -3.65
N ALA A 17 6.29 -0.21 -4.59
CA ALA A 17 5.83 0.92 -5.40
C ALA A 17 4.62 0.57 -6.28
N LYS A 18 4.54 -0.66 -6.80
CA LYS A 18 3.38 -1.15 -7.54
C LYS A 18 2.16 -1.30 -6.63
N ALA A 19 2.33 -1.88 -5.45
CA ALA A 19 1.26 -2.04 -4.46
C ALA A 19 0.74 -0.68 -4.01
N LEU A 20 1.62 0.27 -3.69
CA LEU A 20 1.25 1.61 -3.26
C LEU A 20 0.38 2.33 -4.30
N ARG A 21 0.76 2.28 -5.58
CA ARG A 21 -0.05 2.84 -6.67
C ARG A 21 -1.41 2.17 -6.76
N TYR A 22 -1.44 0.83 -6.70
CA TYR A 22 -2.69 0.07 -6.73
C TYR A 22 -3.65 0.51 -5.60
N VAL A 23 -3.14 0.59 -4.36
CA VAL A 23 -3.94 1.03 -3.21
C VAL A 23 -4.43 2.46 -3.37
N LEU A 24 -3.57 3.39 -3.81
CA LEU A 24 -3.97 4.79 -4.02
C LEU A 24 -5.11 4.93 -5.04
N PHE A 25 -5.05 4.18 -6.15
CA PHE A 25 -6.15 4.17 -7.11
C PHE A 25 -7.42 3.59 -6.52
N TRP A 26 -7.32 2.46 -5.82
CA TRP A 26 -8.47 1.85 -5.16
C TRP A 26 -9.12 2.79 -4.13
N LEU A 27 -8.30 3.49 -3.31
CA LEU A 27 -8.78 4.46 -2.32
C LEU A 27 -9.57 5.60 -2.98
N LYS A 28 -9.04 6.16 -4.08
CA LYS A 28 -9.71 7.23 -4.82
C LYS A 28 -11.08 6.81 -5.36
N GLU A 29 -11.23 5.56 -5.75
CA GLU A 29 -12.49 5.04 -6.31
C GLU A 29 -13.49 4.59 -5.23
N ASN A 30 -13.01 4.09 -4.08
CA ASN A 30 -13.83 3.36 -3.12
C ASN A 30 -13.94 4.02 -1.73
N VAL A 31 -13.15 5.07 -1.46
CA VAL A 31 -13.09 5.78 -0.18
C VAL A 31 -13.29 7.29 -0.42
N PRO A 32 -14.55 7.75 -0.48
CA PRO A 32 -14.84 9.18 -0.71
C PRO A 32 -14.43 10.06 0.47
N ASN A 33 -14.46 9.53 1.70
CA ASN A 33 -14.02 10.22 2.91
C ASN A 33 -12.98 9.36 3.65
N PRO A 34 -11.68 9.69 3.59
CA PRO A 34 -10.64 8.90 4.27
C PRO A 34 -10.57 9.12 5.79
N GLU A 35 -11.32 10.09 6.33
CA GLU A 35 -11.45 10.34 7.77
C GLU A 35 -12.70 9.67 8.39
N GLU A 36 -13.48 8.96 7.58
CA GLU A 36 -14.62 8.18 8.10
C GLU A 36 -14.15 7.05 9.03
N GLU A 37 -14.87 6.88 10.14
CA GLU A 37 -14.59 5.82 11.10
C GLU A 37 -14.69 4.44 10.41
N GLY A 38 -13.74 3.55 10.68
CA GLY A 38 -13.72 2.21 10.10
C GLY A 38 -13.09 2.09 8.70
N VAL A 39 -12.69 3.20 8.05
CA VAL A 39 -12.00 3.17 6.74
C VAL A 39 -10.78 2.26 6.75
N LEU A 40 -9.98 2.29 7.82
CA LEU A 40 -8.81 1.42 7.93
C LEU A 40 -9.19 -0.07 7.96
N GLY A 41 -10.31 -0.42 8.59
CA GLY A 41 -10.84 -1.78 8.61
C GLY A 41 -11.27 -2.24 7.22
N LYS A 42 -12.05 -1.40 6.52
CA LYS A 42 -12.46 -1.64 5.12
C LYS A 42 -11.24 -1.85 4.20
N VAL A 43 -10.24 -0.98 4.31
CA VAL A 43 -9.00 -1.09 3.52
C VAL A 43 -8.25 -2.38 3.82
N HIS A 44 -8.18 -2.79 5.08
CA HIS A 44 -7.56 -4.06 5.47
C HIS A 44 -8.29 -5.26 4.87
N GLU A 45 -9.61 -5.34 5.06
CA GLU A 45 -10.43 -6.45 4.56
C GLU A 45 -10.34 -6.61 3.03
N GLU A 46 -10.37 -5.50 2.30
CA GLU A 46 -10.39 -5.52 0.84
C GLU A 46 -9.01 -5.73 0.21
N LEU A 47 -7.95 -5.21 0.83
CA LEU A 47 -6.64 -5.10 0.16
C LEU A 47 -5.53 -5.95 0.77
N TYR A 48 -5.63 -6.40 2.02
CA TYR A 48 -4.51 -7.08 2.70
C TYR A 48 -4.05 -8.34 1.94
N ASP A 49 -4.96 -9.27 1.66
CA ASP A 49 -4.61 -10.53 0.98
C ASP A 49 -4.18 -10.29 -0.46
N LYS A 50 -4.77 -9.29 -1.13
CA LYS A 50 -4.44 -8.93 -2.50
C LYS A 50 -3.04 -8.34 -2.61
N ILE A 51 -2.69 -7.39 -1.74
CA ILE A 51 -1.35 -6.80 -1.67
C ILE A 51 -0.31 -7.88 -1.34
N ARG A 52 -0.60 -8.74 -0.36
CA ARG A 52 0.31 -9.80 0.05
C ARG A 52 0.59 -10.80 -1.08
N SER A 53 -0.45 -11.27 -1.75
CA SER A 53 -0.35 -12.32 -2.77
C SER A 53 0.12 -11.80 -4.13
N GLU A 54 -0.46 -10.71 -4.64
CA GLU A 54 -0.18 -10.21 -5.99
C GLU A 54 1.13 -9.41 -6.07
N HIS A 55 1.53 -8.76 -4.98
CA HIS A 55 2.76 -7.95 -4.94
C HIS A 55 3.91 -8.64 -4.18
N ASN A 56 3.73 -9.89 -3.74
CA ASN A 56 4.76 -10.67 -3.04
C ASN A 56 5.38 -9.89 -1.86
N LEU A 57 4.53 -9.24 -1.06
CA LEU A 57 4.93 -8.52 0.15
C LEU A 57 4.68 -9.40 1.37
N THR A 58 5.55 -9.31 2.37
CA THR A 58 5.31 -9.97 3.66
C THR A 58 4.14 -9.29 4.38
N SER A 59 3.48 -10.00 5.31
CA SER A 59 2.31 -9.48 6.04
C SER A 59 2.52 -8.06 6.58
N LYS A 60 3.65 -7.84 7.27
CA LYS A 60 3.94 -6.52 7.85
C LYS A 60 4.11 -5.43 6.79
N ILE A 61 4.81 -5.74 5.70
CA ILE A 61 5.04 -4.78 4.61
C ILE A 61 3.75 -4.50 3.83
N ALA A 62 2.87 -5.50 3.67
CA ALA A 62 1.56 -5.32 3.08
C ALA A 62 0.67 -4.40 3.94
N GLU A 63 0.69 -4.58 5.26
CA GLU A 63 0.00 -3.70 6.21
C GLU A 63 0.50 -2.26 6.14
N ASP A 64 1.82 -2.09 6.18
CA ASP A 64 2.43 -0.76 6.11
C ASP A 64 2.12 -0.11 4.75
N CYS A 65 2.12 -0.87 3.65
CA CYS A 65 1.82 -0.36 2.31
C CYS A 65 0.44 0.30 2.19
N TYR A 66 -0.64 -0.32 2.68
CA TYR A 66 -1.95 0.31 2.58
C TYR A 66 -2.13 1.44 3.61
N ARG A 67 -1.47 1.37 4.76
CA ARG A 67 -1.47 2.45 5.76
C ARG A 67 -0.77 3.70 5.22
N ASP A 68 0.37 3.51 4.56
CA ASP A 68 1.11 4.59 3.91
C ASP A 68 0.32 5.18 2.75
N ALA A 69 -0.30 4.35 1.91
CA ALA A 69 -1.20 4.83 0.86
C ALA A 69 -2.38 5.63 1.43
N LEU A 70 -3.00 5.15 2.52
CA LEU A 70 -4.10 5.87 3.18
C LEU A 70 -3.63 7.21 3.78
N SER A 71 -2.45 7.23 4.39
CA SER A 71 -1.83 8.47 4.91
C SER A 71 -1.57 9.49 3.80
N VAL A 72 -0.99 9.05 2.67
CA VAL A 72 -0.80 9.89 1.49
C VAL A 72 -2.14 10.39 0.96
N TYR A 73 -3.14 9.52 0.85
CA TYR A 73 -4.46 9.88 0.35
C TYR A 73 -5.15 10.93 1.23
N LYS A 74 -5.09 10.79 2.55
CA LYS A 74 -5.57 11.80 3.52
C LYS A 74 -4.89 13.16 3.34
N GLY A 75 -3.62 13.19 2.92
CA GLY A 75 -2.91 14.44 2.63
C GLY A 75 -3.25 15.07 1.27
N LEU A 76 -4.01 14.37 0.41
CA LEU A 76 -4.42 14.85 -0.92
C LEU A 76 -5.87 15.35 -0.97
N VAL A 77 -6.70 14.97 0.01
CA VAL A 77 -8.13 15.31 0.14
C VAL A 77 -8.29 16.40 1.20
#